data_AF-A0A929BP58-F1
#
_entry.id   AF-A0A929BP58-F1
#
_cell.length_a   1.000
_cell.length_b   1.000
_cell.length_c   1.000
_cell.angle_alpha   90.00
_cell.angle_beta   90.00
_cell.angle_gamma   90.00
#
_symmetry.space_group_name_H-M   'P 1'
#
loop_
_entity.id
_entity.type
_entity.pdbx_description
1 polymer ?
#
loop_
_entity_poly.entity_id
_entity_poly.type
_entity_poly.pdbx_seq_one_letter_code
_entity_poly.pdbx_strand_id
1 'polypeptide(L)'
;MDLASFRLLLTADGQAALEYAQQLEPREVGYLRHFQSLEKRYPRALAQAALETAILRAEARSKYPNPELMYFTRGALEQASPHQVSAYRCERFHPCERLVDLGCSIGSDTFNLARFAPTTGIDTDLLRLAMAQANADALGFAEQIQFVRADLTANLPVKCAEQLGLFFDPARRIGDRRVFSIRDYTPPLNLVKDWLPITRALGVKISPGVKVAEITSYDAELEFISLKGGLKEAVLWFGPLKTAKRRATILPGPHTLVAEDSHEPLPLGEPLEYLYEPDPAIIRAGLIAELGGQLGASQLDPDIAYLSAEQITQSPFARVWKVENWLPFSVKRLREYLRERKVGEITVKKRGSPLRPEDLIRMLHLSGDEQRVVFLTHLKGAPIVIVCFSNQSAA
;
A
#
# COMPACT_ATOMS: atom_id res chain seq x y z
N MET A 1 17.78 1.89 -17.79
CA MET A 1 18.86 0.91 -18.06
C MET A 1 18.37 -0.28 -18.91
N ASP A 2 19.21 -0.86 -19.78
CA ASP A 2 18.97 -2.14 -20.48
C ASP A 2 19.84 -3.30 -19.92
N LEU A 3 19.64 -4.53 -20.42
CA LEU A 3 20.35 -5.72 -19.92
C LEU A 3 21.86 -5.68 -20.17
N ALA A 4 22.30 -5.14 -21.30
CA ALA A 4 23.72 -5.03 -21.61
C ALA A 4 24.40 -4.06 -20.64
N SER A 5 23.80 -2.89 -20.42
CA SER A 5 24.28 -1.87 -19.47
C SER A 5 24.28 -2.40 -18.04
N PHE A 6 23.26 -3.18 -17.66
CA PHE A 6 23.21 -3.82 -16.34
C PHE A 6 24.35 -4.83 -16.14
N ARG A 7 24.64 -5.67 -17.15
CA ARG A 7 25.77 -6.62 -17.07
C ARG A 7 27.12 -5.90 -16.96
N LEU A 8 27.29 -4.79 -17.67
CA LEU A 8 28.48 -3.94 -17.53
C LEU A 8 28.59 -3.36 -16.12
N LEU A 9 27.47 -2.95 -15.52
CA LEU A 9 27.43 -2.44 -14.15
C LEU A 9 27.92 -3.47 -13.12
N LEU A 10 27.71 -4.76 -13.35
CA LEU A 10 28.16 -5.84 -12.45
C LEU A 10 29.67 -6.16 -12.54
N THR A 11 30.39 -5.58 -13.51
CA THR A 11 31.86 -5.75 -13.61
C THR A 11 32.59 -4.92 -12.54
N ALA A 12 33.88 -5.18 -12.31
CA ALA A 12 34.70 -4.40 -11.37
C ALA A 12 34.70 -2.89 -11.70
N ASP A 13 34.86 -2.53 -12.97
CA ASP A 13 34.79 -1.13 -13.43
C ASP A 13 33.39 -0.55 -13.22
N GLY A 14 32.35 -1.37 -13.41
CA GLY A 14 30.97 -0.97 -13.18
C GLY A 14 30.65 -0.70 -11.71
N GLN A 15 31.15 -1.55 -10.81
CA GLN A 15 31.03 -1.34 -9.37
C GLN A 15 31.82 -0.10 -8.92
N ALA A 16 33.03 0.12 -9.44
CA ALA A 16 33.80 1.34 -9.16
C ALA A 16 33.07 2.61 -9.62
N ALA A 17 32.42 2.57 -10.79
CA ALA A 17 31.59 3.66 -11.28
C ALA A 17 30.37 3.91 -10.38
N LEU A 18 29.72 2.84 -9.89
CA LEU A 18 28.58 2.92 -8.99
C LEU A 18 28.96 3.49 -7.61
N GLU A 19 30.07 3.04 -7.04
CA GLU A 19 30.61 3.57 -5.78
C GLU A 19 30.90 5.07 -5.91
N TYR A 20 31.58 5.47 -6.99
CA TYR A 20 31.83 6.89 -7.27
C TYR A 20 30.52 7.67 -7.44
N ALA A 21 29.52 7.11 -8.14
CA ALA A 21 28.21 7.74 -8.26
C ALA A 21 27.54 7.93 -6.89
N GLN A 22 27.61 6.95 -5.99
CA GLN A 22 27.01 7.01 -4.66
C GLN A 22 27.68 8.07 -3.77
N GLN A 23 29.00 8.27 -3.89
CA GLN A 23 29.74 9.32 -3.16
C GLN A 23 29.28 10.75 -3.54
N LEU A 24 28.70 10.94 -4.73
CA LEU A 24 28.14 12.22 -5.15
C LEU A 24 26.78 12.53 -4.50
N GLU A 25 26.21 11.58 -3.73
CA GLU A 25 24.87 11.64 -3.13
C GLU A 25 23.79 12.13 -4.11
N PRO A 26 23.64 11.45 -5.25
CA PRO A 26 22.88 11.99 -6.37
C PRO A 26 21.38 12.02 -6.07
N ARG A 27 20.73 13.08 -6.57
CA ARG A 27 19.28 13.22 -6.65
C ARG A 27 18.90 13.58 -8.09
N GLU A 28 17.65 13.33 -8.48
CA GLU A 28 17.16 13.64 -9.83
C GLU A 28 17.42 15.10 -10.24
N VAL A 29 17.21 16.06 -9.33
CA VAL A 29 17.43 17.50 -9.59
C VAL A 29 18.89 17.83 -9.99
N GLY A 30 19.86 17.00 -9.57
CA GLY A 30 21.28 17.16 -9.86
C GLY A 30 21.82 16.26 -10.97
N TYR A 31 20.94 15.53 -11.69
CA TYR A 31 21.33 14.44 -12.58
C TYR A 31 22.41 14.85 -13.59
N LEU A 32 22.18 15.92 -14.38
CA LEU A 32 23.08 16.33 -15.45
C LEU A 32 24.50 16.64 -14.95
N ARG A 33 24.61 17.33 -13.81
CA ARG A 33 25.89 17.69 -13.20
C ARG A 33 26.69 16.45 -12.77
N HIS A 34 26.03 15.50 -12.12
CA HIS A 34 26.66 14.27 -11.67
C HIS A 34 27.03 13.39 -12.87
N PHE A 35 26.14 13.29 -13.85
CA PHE A 35 26.36 12.53 -15.08
C PHE A 35 27.60 13.01 -15.84
N GLN A 36 27.74 14.33 -16.06
CA GLN A 36 28.94 14.92 -16.68
C GLN A 36 30.22 14.65 -15.89
N SER A 37 30.12 14.47 -14.57
CA SER A 37 31.28 14.12 -13.74
C SER A 37 31.69 12.66 -13.90
N LEU A 38 30.73 11.76 -14.09
CA LEU A 38 30.98 10.35 -14.39
C LEU A 38 31.47 10.13 -15.83
N GLU A 39 30.91 10.82 -16.83
CA GLU A 39 31.30 10.66 -18.24
C GLU A 39 32.76 11.05 -18.51
N LYS A 40 33.37 11.86 -17.64
CA LYS A 40 34.82 12.17 -17.72
C LYS A 40 35.72 10.96 -17.39
N ARG A 41 35.17 9.94 -16.74
CA ARG A 41 35.93 8.80 -16.19
C ARG A 41 35.47 7.45 -16.75
N TYR A 42 34.20 7.34 -17.11
CA TYR A 42 33.58 6.09 -17.52
C TYR A 42 32.85 6.24 -18.85
N PRO A 43 32.72 5.17 -19.66
CA PRO A 43 31.90 5.18 -20.85
C PRO A 43 30.47 5.63 -20.54
N ARG A 44 29.88 6.39 -21.47
CA ARG A 44 28.54 6.99 -21.34
C ARG A 44 27.47 6.04 -20.78
N ALA A 45 27.36 4.83 -21.35
CA ALA A 45 26.37 3.84 -20.93
C ALA A 45 26.56 3.40 -19.47
N LEU A 46 27.82 3.23 -19.03
CA LEU A 46 28.14 2.85 -17.67
C LEU A 46 27.91 4.02 -16.69
N ALA A 47 28.32 5.23 -17.06
CA ALA A 47 28.05 6.44 -16.29
C ALA A 47 26.55 6.64 -16.04
N GLN A 48 25.73 6.43 -17.08
CA GLN A 48 24.27 6.51 -16.98
C GLN A 48 23.72 5.44 -16.04
N ALA A 49 24.15 4.18 -16.20
CA ALA A 49 23.68 3.07 -15.40
C ALA A 49 24.04 3.23 -13.92
N ALA A 50 25.30 3.57 -13.62
CA ALA A 50 25.79 3.81 -12.26
C ALA A 50 25.02 4.93 -11.56
N LEU A 51 24.81 6.06 -12.25
CA LEU A 51 24.08 7.19 -11.68
C LEU A 51 22.60 6.88 -11.47
N GLU A 52 21.94 6.21 -12.43
CA GLU A 52 20.54 5.78 -12.31
C GLU A 52 20.36 4.85 -11.09
N THR A 53 21.26 3.86 -10.92
CA THR A 53 21.23 2.95 -9.77
C THR A 53 21.49 3.68 -8.46
N ALA A 54 22.46 4.60 -8.37
CA ALA A 54 22.73 5.35 -7.15
C ALA A 54 21.52 6.17 -6.69
N ILE A 55 20.82 6.83 -7.61
CA ILE A 55 19.58 7.58 -7.33
C ILE A 55 18.48 6.63 -6.84
N LEU A 56 18.28 5.51 -7.54
CA LEU A 56 17.27 4.51 -7.18
C LEU A 56 17.49 3.91 -5.79
N ARG A 57 18.75 3.59 -5.43
CA ARG A 57 19.10 3.10 -4.09
C ARG A 57 18.76 4.10 -3.00
N ALA A 58 18.97 5.40 -3.24
CA ALA A 58 18.62 6.45 -2.29
C ALA A 58 17.10 6.54 -2.06
N GLU A 59 16.30 6.50 -3.12
CA GLU A 59 14.83 6.54 -3.02
C GLU A 59 14.23 5.27 -2.41
N ALA A 60 14.88 4.12 -2.62
CA ALA A 60 14.45 2.83 -2.11
C ALA A 60 14.54 2.69 -0.59
N ARG A 61 15.25 3.58 0.12
CA ARG A 61 15.39 3.59 1.60
C ARG A 61 14.07 3.59 2.36
N SER A 62 13.01 4.15 1.78
CA SER A 62 11.68 4.16 2.40
C SER A 62 10.93 2.83 2.28
N LYS A 63 11.33 1.96 1.35
CA LYS A 63 10.63 0.72 0.99
C LYS A 63 11.42 -0.55 1.30
N TYR A 64 12.74 -0.49 1.39
CA TYR A 64 13.61 -1.67 1.56
C TYR A 64 14.53 -1.51 2.77
N PRO A 65 14.88 -2.62 3.45
CA PRO A 65 15.82 -2.60 4.57
C PRO A 65 17.27 -2.34 4.11
N ASN A 66 17.71 -2.98 3.02
CA ASN A 66 19.10 -2.91 2.52
C ASN A 66 19.14 -2.45 1.04
N PRO A 67 18.55 -1.29 0.69
CA PRO A 67 18.48 -0.83 -0.70
C PRO A 67 19.86 -0.61 -1.32
N GLU A 68 20.88 -0.30 -0.52
CA GLU A 68 22.26 -0.06 -0.96
C GLU A 68 22.93 -1.29 -1.58
N LEU A 69 22.44 -2.49 -1.30
CA LEU A 69 22.92 -3.74 -1.90
C LEU A 69 22.18 -4.07 -3.20
N MET A 70 21.00 -3.49 -3.40
CA MET A 70 20.05 -3.90 -4.42
C MET A 70 20.17 -3.08 -5.72
N TYR A 71 19.64 -3.65 -6.78
CA TYR A 71 19.50 -3.09 -8.11
C TYR A 71 18.01 -2.97 -8.45
N PHE A 72 17.67 -1.85 -9.09
CA PHE A 72 16.30 -1.47 -9.39
C PHE A 72 16.20 -0.98 -10.83
N THR A 73 15.00 -1.11 -11.40
CA THR A 73 14.53 -0.18 -12.44
C THR A 73 13.60 0.84 -11.79
N ARG A 74 13.42 2.01 -12.40
CA ARG A 74 12.44 3.01 -11.93
C ARG A 74 11.05 2.42 -11.80
N GLY A 75 10.57 1.75 -12.85
CA GLY A 75 9.24 1.14 -12.86
C GLY A 75 9.05 0.08 -11.77
N ALA A 76 10.07 -0.76 -11.50
CA ALA A 76 10.01 -1.73 -10.42
C ALA A 76 9.97 -1.06 -9.04
N LEU A 77 10.81 -0.04 -8.81
CA LEU A 77 10.82 0.67 -7.52
C LEU A 77 9.51 1.40 -7.24
N GLU A 78 8.93 2.07 -8.23
CA GLU A 78 7.65 2.76 -8.08
C GLU A 78 6.52 1.80 -7.69
N GLN A 79 6.49 0.61 -8.29
CA GLN A 79 5.45 -0.39 -8.10
C GLN A 79 5.69 -1.30 -6.89
N ALA A 80 6.91 -1.32 -6.34
CA ALA A 80 7.26 -2.15 -5.20
C ALA A 80 6.39 -1.86 -3.97
N SER A 81 5.91 -2.94 -3.34
CA SER A 81 5.30 -2.90 -2.02
C SER A 81 6.38 -2.56 -0.96
N PRO A 82 6.08 -1.71 0.03
CA PRO A 82 6.99 -1.51 1.17
C PRO A 82 7.29 -2.83 1.87
N HIS A 83 8.55 -3.03 2.31
CA HIS A 83 9.01 -4.27 2.94
C HIS A 83 8.11 -4.74 4.08
N GLN A 84 7.64 -3.85 4.95
CA GLN A 84 6.75 -4.23 6.06
C GLN A 84 5.45 -4.88 5.59
N VAL A 85 4.90 -4.43 4.46
CA VAL A 85 3.67 -5.00 3.87
C VAL A 85 3.97 -6.36 3.24
N SER A 86 5.06 -6.45 2.47
CA SER A 86 5.50 -7.69 1.84
C SER A 86 5.83 -8.77 2.87
N ALA A 87 6.63 -8.44 3.89
CA ALA A 87 7.01 -9.34 4.98
C ALA A 87 5.79 -9.89 5.71
N TYR A 88 4.87 -9.02 6.15
CA TYR A 88 3.62 -9.43 6.80
C TYR A 88 2.80 -10.39 5.91
N ARG A 89 2.59 -10.04 4.63
CA ARG A 89 1.81 -10.87 3.72
C ARG A 89 2.46 -12.25 3.51
N CYS A 90 3.78 -12.29 3.39
CA CYS A 90 4.51 -13.54 3.15
C CYS A 90 4.44 -14.52 4.33
N GLU A 91 4.19 -14.07 5.56
CA GLU A 91 3.96 -14.95 6.73
C GLU A 91 2.81 -15.95 6.50
N ARG A 92 1.81 -15.58 5.69
CA ARG A 92 0.68 -16.45 5.36
C ARG A 92 1.11 -17.75 4.68
N PHE A 93 2.27 -17.75 4.02
CA PHE A 93 2.80 -18.89 3.28
C PHE A 93 3.66 -19.84 4.14
N HIS A 94 3.78 -19.61 5.44
CA HIS A 94 4.53 -20.49 6.35
C HIS A 94 4.18 -21.99 6.26
N PRO A 95 2.92 -22.40 6.00
CA PRO A 95 2.59 -23.82 5.84
C PRO A 95 3.06 -24.49 4.54
N CYS A 96 3.69 -23.77 3.61
CA CYS A 96 4.14 -24.31 2.33
C CYS A 96 5.60 -24.75 2.37
N GLU A 97 5.92 -25.90 1.76
CA GLU A 97 7.31 -26.42 1.63
C GLU A 97 8.04 -25.87 0.40
N ARG A 98 7.30 -25.36 -0.59
CA ARG A 98 7.85 -24.77 -1.81
C ARG A 98 7.00 -23.60 -2.25
N LEU A 99 7.64 -22.54 -2.74
CA LEU A 99 6.95 -21.33 -3.15
C LEU A 99 7.29 -20.92 -4.58
N VAL A 100 6.35 -20.24 -5.23
CA VAL A 100 6.56 -19.66 -6.57
C VAL A 100 6.01 -18.24 -6.56
N ASP A 101 6.87 -17.30 -6.94
CA ASP A 101 6.52 -15.89 -7.12
C ASP A 101 6.26 -15.62 -8.61
N LEU A 102 4.98 -15.50 -8.96
CA LEU A 102 4.49 -15.29 -10.32
C LEU A 102 4.45 -13.78 -10.60
N GLY A 103 5.31 -13.30 -11.48
CA GLY A 103 5.55 -11.87 -11.70
C GLY A 103 6.59 -11.28 -10.75
N CYS A 104 7.67 -12.04 -10.50
CA CYS A 104 8.63 -11.74 -9.42
C CYS A 104 9.42 -10.44 -9.62
N SER A 105 9.46 -9.89 -10.84
CA SER A 105 10.16 -8.65 -11.15
C SER A 105 11.63 -8.69 -10.67
N ILE A 106 12.08 -7.69 -9.92
CA ILE A 106 13.42 -7.61 -9.33
C ILE A 106 13.58 -8.42 -8.02
N GLY A 107 12.61 -9.29 -7.70
CA GLY A 107 12.66 -10.25 -6.59
C GLY A 107 12.12 -9.77 -5.23
N SER A 108 11.47 -8.61 -5.18
CA SER A 108 11.12 -7.95 -3.89
C SER A 108 10.23 -8.78 -2.98
N ASP A 109 9.18 -9.40 -3.54
CA ASP A 109 8.32 -10.31 -2.79
C ASP A 109 8.97 -11.70 -2.66
N THR A 110 9.75 -12.13 -3.67
CA THR A 110 10.54 -13.37 -3.66
C THR A 110 11.46 -13.49 -2.44
N PHE A 111 12.18 -12.41 -2.06
CA PHE A 111 13.09 -12.45 -0.90
C PHE A 111 12.36 -12.61 0.43
N ASN A 112 11.12 -12.13 0.54
CA ASN A 112 10.30 -12.33 1.73
C ASN A 112 9.69 -13.74 1.76
N LEU A 113 9.29 -14.28 0.61
CA LEU A 113 8.84 -15.67 0.48
C LEU A 113 9.95 -16.68 0.80
N ALA A 114 11.17 -16.42 0.32
CA ALA A 114 12.32 -17.32 0.51
C ALA A 114 12.69 -17.55 1.98
N ARG A 115 12.31 -16.63 2.88
CA ARG A 115 12.48 -16.80 4.34
C ARG A 115 11.67 -17.96 4.92
N PHE A 116 10.62 -18.40 4.22
CA PHE A 116 9.73 -19.47 4.68
C PHE A 116 9.99 -20.78 3.97
N ALA A 117 10.29 -20.75 2.67
CA ALA A 117 10.56 -21.95 1.89
C ALA A 117 11.34 -21.66 0.60
N PRO A 118 12.04 -22.67 0.01
CA PRO A 118 12.66 -22.54 -1.30
C PRO A 118 11.69 -21.98 -2.34
N THR A 119 12.11 -20.92 -3.03
CA THR A 119 11.22 -20.10 -3.87
C THR A 119 11.69 -20.07 -5.32
N THR A 120 10.78 -20.25 -6.27
CA THR A 120 11.03 -19.98 -7.69
C THR A 120 10.40 -18.65 -8.11
N GLY A 121 11.19 -17.67 -8.54
CA GLY A 121 10.68 -16.43 -9.12
C GLY A 121 10.50 -16.56 -10.64
N ILE A 122 9.33 -16.18 -11.15
CA ILE A 122 9.00 -16.23 -12.57
C ILE A 122 8.66 -14.83 -13.10
N ASP A 123 9.31 -14.42 -14.19
CA ASP A 123 8.99 -13.20 -14.93
C ASP A 123 9.30 -13.39 -16.43
N THR A 124 8.81 -12.49 -17.28
CA THR A 124 9.09 -12.48 -18.73
C THR A 124 10.29 -11.59 -19.08
N ASP A 125 10.57 -10.58 -18.25
CA ASP A 125 11.59 -9.55 -18.46
C ASP A 125 12.97 -10.02 -18.01
N LEU A 126 13.87 -10.22 -18.97
CA LEU A 126 15.24 -10.67 -18.73
C LEU A 126 16.09 -9.67 -17.92
N LEU A 127 15.84 -8.36 -18.03
CA LEU A 127 16.53 -7.37 -17.22
C LEU A 127 16.13 -7.50 -15.76
N ARG A 128 14.83 -7.64 -15.49
CA ARG A 128 14.31 -7.82 -14.13
C ARG A 128 14.81 -9.11 -13.50
N LEU A 129 14.80 -10.22 -14.23
CA LEU A 129 15.35 -11.49 -13.73
C LEU A 129 16.85 -11.42 -13.45
N ALA A 130 17.63 -10.75 -14.30
CA ALA A 130 19.06 -10.54 -14.05
C ALA A 130 19.29 -9.69 -12.78
N MET A 131 18.49 -8.64 -12.58
CA MET A 131 18.52 -7.84 -11.36
C MET A 131 18.09 -8.64 -10.13
N ALA A 132 17.05 -9.48 -10.26
CA ALA A 132 16.56 -10.34 -9.19
C ALA A 132 17.62 -11.34 -8.73
N GLN A 133 18.37 -11.94 -9.66
CA GLN A 133 19.50 -12.81 -9.34
C GLN A 133 20.60 -12.05 -8.59
N ALA A 134 21.06 -10.91 -9.13
CA ALA A 134 22.09 -10.10 -8.47
C ALA A 134 21.65 -9.62 -7.06
N ASN A 135 20.37 -9.31 -6.89
CA ASN A 135 19.77 -8.96 -5.61
C ASN A 135 19.73 -10.16 -4.65
N ALA A 136 19.36 -11.35 -5.13
CA ALA A 136 19.37 -12.56 -4.32
C ALA A 136 20.78 -12.87 -3.81
N ASP A 137 21.78 -12.76 -4.69
CA ASP A 137 23.19 -12.98 -4.34
C ASP A 137 23.65 -11.97 -3.28
N ALA A 138 23.38 -10.67 -3.50
CA ALA A 138 23.77 -9.61 -2.58
C ALA A 138 23.06 -9.66 -1.21
N LEU A 139 21.84 -10.21 -1.17
CA LEU A 139 21.04 -10.36 0.06
C LEU A 139 21.21 -11.73 0.73
N GLY A 140 22.02 -12.64 0.18
CA GLY A 140 22.31 -13.95 0.77
C GLY A 140 21.23 -15.03 0.52
N PHE A 141 20.44 -14.92 -0.54
CA PHE A 141 19.39 -15.87 -0.91
C PHE A 141 19.72 -16.77 -2.11
N ALA A 142 20.97 -16.75 -2.61
CA ALA A 142 21.37 -17.45 -3.83
C ALA A 142 21.03 -18.96 -3.84
N GLU A 143 21.10 -19.63 -2.69
CA GLU A 143 20.81 -21.08 -2.57
C GLU A 143 19.32 -21.38 -2.38
N GLN A 144 18.51 -20.40 -1.97
CA GLN A 144 17.09 -20.56 -1.65
C GLN A 144 16.17 -20.18 -2.81
N ILE A 145 16.70 -19.46 -3.81
CA ILE A 145 15.91 -18.87 -4.88
C ILE A 145 16.43 -19.30 -6.25
N GLN A 146 15.50 -19.71 -7.11
CA GLN A 146 15.77 -19.88 -8.54
C GLN A 146 14.90 -18.92 -9.34
N PHE A 147 15.48 -18.27 -10.35
CA PHE A 147 14.73 -17.44 -11.29
C PHE A 147 14.53 -18.14 -12.64
N VAL A 148 13.31 -18.09 -13.16
CA VAL A 148 12.92 -18.74 -14.42
C VAL A 148 12.23 -17.72 -15.31
N ARG A 149 12.64 -17.67 -16.58
CA ARG A 149 11.90 -16.91 -17.59
C ARG A 149 10.75 -17.74 -18.12
N ALA A 150 9.52 -17.31 -17.91
CA ALA A 150 8.35 -17.94 -18.52
C ALA A 150 7.21 -16.92 -18.70
N ASP A 151 6.37 -17.18 -19.70
CA ASP A 151 5.11 -16.46 -19.89
C ASP A 151 4.02 -17.17 -19.07
N LEU A 152 3.42 -16.45 -18.13
CA LEU A 152 2.38 -16.96 -17.25
C LEU A 152 1.03 -17.19 -17.96
N THR A 153 0.88 -16.69 -19.19
CA THR A 153 -0.30 -17.00 -20.05
C THR A 153 -0.21 -18.38 -20.70
N ALA A 154 0.97 -19.00 -20.67
CA ALA A 154 1.19 -20.39 -21.05
C ALA A 154 1.10 -21.32 -19.83
N ASN A 155 1.40 -22.61 -20.02
CA ASN A 155 1.44 -23.57 -18.93
C ASN A 155 2.53 -23.19 -17.91
N LEU A 156 2.15 -23.15 -16.62
CA LEU A 156 3.11 -22.87 -15.57
C LEU A 156 4.22 -23.93 -15.56
N PRO A 157 5.51 -23.53 -15.52
CA PRO A 157 6.65 -24.45 -15.52
C PRO A 157 6.86 -25.08 -14.13
N VAL A 158 5.79 -25.51 -13.45
CA VAL A 158 5.80 -26.06 -12.10
C VAL A 158 5.02 -27.37 -12.06
N LYS A 159 5.51 -28.33 -11.29
CA LYS A 159 4.79 -29.58 -11.04
C LYS A 159 3.80 -29.39 -9.90
N CYS A 160 2.61 -29.98 -10.02
CA CYS A 160 1.65 -30.07 -8.93
C CYS A 160 2.30 -30.75 -7.72
N ALA A 161 2.11 -30.17 -6.53
CA ALA A 161 2.55 -30.70 -5.25
C ALA A 161 1.63 -30.17 -4.14
N GLU A 162 1.32 -31.00 -3.14
CA GLU A 162 0.33 -30.67 -2.10
C GLU A 162 0.71 -29.44 -1.27
N GLN A 163 2.00 -29.21 -1.04
CA GLN A 163 2.53 -28.10 -0.24
C GLN A 163 3.19 -26.99 -1.07
N LEU A 164 2.82 -26.89 -2.35
CA LEU A 164 3.22 -25.79 -3.22
C LEU A 164 2.38 -24.54 -2.91
N GLY A 165 3.01 -23.40 -2.61
CA GLY A 165 2.33 -22.11 -2.54
C GLY A 165 2.63 -21.25 -3.76
N LEU A 166 1.61 -20.57 -4.28
CA LEU A 166 1.76 -19.58 -5.35
C LEU A 166 1.48 -18.19 -4.80
N PHE A 167 2.36 -17.24 -5.10
CA PHE A 167 2.09 -15.82 -4.94
C PHE A 167 2.03 -15.17 -6.31
N PHE A 168 1.00 -14.37 -6.59
CA PHE A 168 0.83 -13.70 -7.87
C PHE A 168 0.72 -12.19 -7.69
N ASP A 169 1.63 -11.45 -8.33
CA ASP A 169 1.59 -10.00 -8.44
C ASP A 169 1.51 -9.56 -9.91
N PRO A 170 0.32 -9.52 -10.51
CA PRO A 170 0.17 -9.02 -11.86
C PRO A 170 0.49 -7.52 -11.96
N ALA A 171 1.11 -7.15 -13.08
CA ALA A 171 1.31 -5.74 -13.40
C ALA A 171 -0.03 -5.03 -13.63
N ARG A 172 -0.13 -3.82 -13.07
CA ARG A 172 -1.34 -2.97 -13.11
C ARG A 172 -1.13 -1.69 -13.91
N ARG A 173 -0.09 -1.67 -14.75
CA ARG A 173 0.22 -0.56 -15.64
C ARG A 173 0.52 -1.08 -17.03
N ILE A 174 -0.05 -0.43 -18.04
CA ILE A 174 0.32 -0.61 -19.44
C ILE A 174 1.07 0.67 -19.84
N GLY A 175 2.40 0.58 -19.92
CA GLY A 175 3.26 1.76 -19.96
C GLY A 175 3.04 2.64 -18.73
N ASP A 176 2.77 3.93 -18.94
CA ASP A 176 2.52 4.89 -17.85
C ASP A 176 1.08 4.86 -17.32
N ARG A 177 0.14 4.23 -18.03
CA ARG A 177 -1.29 4.28 -17.69
C ARG A 177 -1.63 3.28 -16.58
N ARG A 178 -2.28 3.76 -15.53
CA ARG A 178 -2.84 2.91 -14.47
C ARG A 178 -4.06 2.13 -14.97
N VAL A 179 -4.06 0.85 -14.62
CA VAL A 179 -5.18 -0.07 -14.85
C VAL A 179 -6.05 -0.13 -13.60
N PHE A 180 -7.36 0.01 -13.77
CA PHE A 180 -8.33 0.04 -12.67
C PHE A 180 -9.14 -1.25 -12.52
N SER A 181 -9.37 -1.96 -13.63
CA SER A 181 -10.11 -3.23 -13.68
C SER A 181 -9.15 -4.39 -13.49
N ILE A 182 -9.54 -5.40 -12.72
CA ILE A 182 -8.73 -6.62 -12.56
C ILE A 182 -8.63 -7.45 -13.85
N ARG A 183 -9.53 -7.20 -14.82
CA ARG A 183 -9.55 -7.89 -16.12
C ARG A 183 -8.43 -7.41 -17.04
N ASP A 184 -7.93 -6.22 -16.80
CA ASP A 184 -6.92 -5.56 -17.64
C ASP A 184 -5.51 -5.71 -17.03
N TYR A 185 -5.39 -6.52 -15.97
CA TYR A 185 -4.10 -6.88 -15.38
C TYR A 185 -3.25 -7.65 -16.39
N THR A 186 -1.93 -7.56 -16.23
CA THR A 186 -0.98 -8.27 -17.09
C THR A 186 -0.02 -9.09 -16.22
N PRO A 187 -0.10 -10.42 -16.23
CA PRO A 187 -1.15 -11.27 -16.84
C PRO A 187 -2.54 -11.06 -16.22
N PRO A 188 -3.63 -11.45 -16.91
CA PRO A 188 -4.99 -11.24 -16.41
C PRO A 188 -5.30 -12.14 -15.20
N LEU A 189 -6.13 -11.63 -14.28
CA LEU A 189 -6.44 -12.33 -13.02
C LEU A 189 -7.16 -13.68 -13.23
N ASN A 190 -7.86 -13.87 -14.36
CA ASN A 190 -8.65 -15.09 -14.60
C ASN A 190 -7.80 -16.36 -14.70
N LEU A 191 -6.49 -16.26 -15.00
CA LEU A 191 -5.55 -17.38 -15.04
C LEU A 191 -5.46 -18.13 -13.69
N VAL A 192 -5.79 -17.45 -12.59
CA VAL A 192 -5.90 -18.07 -11.26
C VAL A 192 -6.78 -19.32 -11.29
N LYS A 193 -7.84 -19.34 -12.10
CA LYS A 193 -8.74 -20.50 -12.23
C LYS A 193 -8.04 -21.73 -12.79
N ASP A 194 -7.05 -21.54 -13.64
CA ASP A 194 -6.25 -22.61 -14.26
C ASP A 194 -5.15 -23.10 -13.32
N TRP A 195 -4.77 -22.29 -12.32
CA TRP A 195 -3.72 -22.61 -11.34
C TRP A 195 -4.23 -23.24 -10.05
N LEU A 196 -5.48 -22.97 -9.66
CA LEU A 196 -6.09 -23.57 -8.47
C LEU A 196 -6.13 -25.13 -8.49
N PRO A 197 -6.22 -25.80 -9.66
CA PRO A 197 -6.02 -27.25 -9.75
C PRO A 197 -4.58 -27.73 -9.49
N ILE A 198 -3.57 -26.87 -9.67
CA ILE A 198 -2.15 -27.19 -9.46
C ILE A 198 -1.77 -27.04 -7.98
N THR A 199 -2.32 -26.04 -7.30
CA THR A 199 -2.30 -25.93 -5.85
C THR A 199 -3.48 -25.10 -5.33
N ARG A 200 -3.93 -25.43 -4.13
CA ARG A 200 -4.96 -24.68 -3.43
C ARG A 200 -4.39 -23.47 -2.68
N ALA A 201 -3.10 -23.45 -2.36
CA ALA A 201 -2.46 -22.37 -1.60
C ALA A 201 -2.01 -21.24 -2.56
N LEU A 202 -2.87 -20.25 -2.76
CA LEU A 202 -2.59 -19.13 -3.66
C LEU A 202 -2.92 -17.80 -2.98
N GLY A 203 -1.99 -16.85 -3.05
CA GLY A 203 -2.20 -15.46 -2.67
C GLY A 203 -2.05 -14.56 -3.89
N VAL A 204 -2.97 -13.63 -4.11
CA VAL A 204 -2.93 -12.71 -5.27
C VAL A 204 -3.00 -11.27 -4.81
N LYS A 205 -1.95 -10.50 -5.11
CA LYS A 205 -1.93 -9.06 -4.82
C LYS A 205 -2.74 -8.32 -5.85
N ILE A 206 -3.72 -7.52 -5.41
CA ILE A 206 -4.58 -6.70 -6.27
C ILE A 206 -4.59 -5.24 -5.82
N SER A 207 -5.16 -4.37 -6.66
CA SER A 207 -5.25 -2.93 -6.39
C SER A 207 -6.07 -2.66 -5.12
N PRO A 208 -5.62 -1.78 -4.21
CA PRO A 208 -6.44 -1.36 -3.07
C PRO A 208 -7.74 -0.66 -3.51
N GLY A 209 -7.76 -0.12 -4.73
CA GLY A 209 -8.94 0.49 -5.36
C GLY A 209 -9.85 -0.49 -6.10
N VAL A 210 -9.64 -1.81 -5.98
CA VAL A 210 -10.44 -2.83 -6.66
C VAL A 210 -11.94 -2.65 -6.38
N LYS A 211 -12.79 -2.83 -7.41
CA LYS A 211 -14.23 -2.90 -7.21
C LYS A 211 -14.59 -4.28 -6.67
N VAL A 212 -15.19 -4.35 -5.49
CA VAL A 212 -15.55 -5.62 -4.85
C VAL A 212 -16.44 -6.49 -5.75
N ALA A 213 -17.31 -5.88 -6.56
CA ALA A 213 -18.14 -6.58 -7.54
C ALA A 213 -17.34 -7.36 -8.61
N GLU A 214 -16.07 -7.01 -8.87
CA GLU A 214 -15.23 -7.74 -9.83
C GLU A 214 -14.62 -9.02 -9.24
N ILE A 215 -14.57 -9.14 -7.90
CA ILE A 215 -13.92 -10.26 -7.21
C ILE A 215 -14.91 -11.26 -6.60
N THR A 216 -16.21 -10.97 -6.56
CA THR A 216 -17.23 -11.84 -5.95
C THR A 216 -17.33 -13.24 -6.56
N SER A 217 -16.87 -13.42 -7.80
CA SER A 217 -16.84 -14.74 -8.47
C SER A 217 -15.73 -15.67 -8.00
N TYR A 218 -14.80 -15.18 -7.18
CA TYR A 218 -13.69 -15.96 -6.65
C TYR A 218 -14.00 -16.39 -5.21
N ASP A 219 -13.80 -17.68 -4.90
CA ASP A 219 -13.88 -18.17 -3.53
C ASP A 219 -12.58 -17.87 -2.77
N ALA A 220 -12.43 -16.62 -2.33
CA ALA A 220 -11.23 -16.11 -1.66
C ALA A 220 -11.57 -15.26 -0.43
N GLU A 221 -10.66 -15.23 0.55
CA GLU A 221 -10.62 -14.13 1.53
C GLU A 221 -10.13 -12.86 0.83
N LEU A 222 -10.77 -11.73 1.10
CA LEU A 222 -10.27 -10.42 0.69
C LEU A 222 -9.67 -9.67 1.88
N GLU A 223 -8.36 -9.41 1.83
CA GLU A 223 -7.65 -8.63 2.83
C GLU A 223 -7.25 -7.26 2.28
N PHE A 224 -7.54 -6.18 3.02
CA PHE A 224 -7.00 -4.84 2.76
C PHE A 224 -5.93 -4.50 3.78
N ILE A 225 -4.78 -4.01 3.31
CA ILE A 225 -3.62 -3.73 4.16
C ILE A 225 -3.27 -2.24 4.07
N SER A 226 -3.23 -1.56 5.21
CA SER A 226 -2.70 -0.21 5.33
C SER A 226 -1.38 -0.19 6.08
N LEU A 227 -0.58 0.84 5.79
CA LEU A 227 0.67 1.11 6.48
C LEU A 227 0.72 2.60 6.83
N LYS A 228 0.83 2.90 8.12
CA LYS A 228 0.88 4.25 8.70
C LYS A 228 -0.29 5.12 8.22
N GLY A 229 -1.51 4.56 8.26
CA GLY A 229 -2.74 5.23 7.82
C GLY A 229 -2.92 5.36 6.31
N GLY A 230 -2.00 4.83 5.50
CA GLY A 230 -2.12 4.81 4.04
C GLY A 230 -2.44 3.42 3.53
N LEU A 231 -3.56 3.25 2.83
CA LEU A 231 -3.93 1.99 2.18
C LEU A 231 -2.90 1.62 1.10
N LYS A 232 -2.31 0.43 1.19
CA LYS A 232 -1.21 0.01 0.30
C LYS A 232 -1.66 -0.99 -0.74
N GLU A 233 -2.35 -2.04 -0.33
CA GLU A 233 -2.74 -3.13 -1.23
C GLU A 233 -3.99 -3.85 -0.73
N ALA A 234 -4.54 -4.68 -1.61
CA ALA A 234 -5.46 -5.72 -1.26
C ALA A 234 -4.90 -7.07 -1.72
N VAL A 235 -5.29 -8.15 -1.04
CA VAL A 235 -4.84 -9.51 -1.33
C VAL A 235 -6.05 -10.44 -1.36
N LEU A 236 -6.10 -11.32 -2.36
CA LEU A 236 -7.03 -12.45 -2.39
C LEU A 236 -6.29 -13.69 -1.87
N TRP A 237 -6.85 -14.36 -0.88
CA TRP A 237 -6.31 -15.62 -0.35
C TRP A 237 -7.22 -16.79 -0.68
N PHE A 238 -6.65 -17.83 -1.26
CA PHE A 238 -7.38 -19.01 -1.72
C PHE A 238 -7.04 -20.25 -0.90
N GLY A 239 -7.97 -21.22 -0.92
CA GLY A 239 -7.79 -22.54 -0.34
C GLY A 239 -7.34 -22.50 1.13
N PRO A 240 -6.26 -23.18 1.53
CA PRO A 240 -5.82 -23.23 2.93
C PRO A 240 -5.28 -21.90 3.45
N LEU A 241 -5.01 -20.90 2.60
CA LEU A 241 -4.57 -19.57 3.03
C LEU A 241 -5.75 -18.67 3.44
N LYS A 242 -6.98 -19.06 3.07
CA LYS A 242 -8.23 -18.39 3.43
C LYS A 242 -8.61 -18.74 4.88
N THR A 243 -8.79 -17.72 5.71
CA THR A 243 -9.12 -17.83 7.14
C THR A 243 -10.38 -17.03 7.52
N ALA A 244 -10.81 -16.11 6.68
CA ALA A 244 -12.02 -15.30 6.84
C ALA A 244 -12.65 -15.01 5.46
N LYS A 245 -13.79 -14.33 5.44
CA LYS A 245 -14.36 -13.78 4.19
C LYS A 245 -13.68 -12.47 3.80
N ARG A 246 -13.53 -11.55 4.74
CA ARG A 246 -12.93 -10.23 4.55
C ARG A 246 -12.11 -9.84 5.78
N ARG A 247 -11.03 -9.10 5.56
CA ARG A 247 -10.11 -8.65 6.59
C ARG A 247 -9.58 -7.25 6.31
N ALA A 248 -9.38 -6.46 7.35
CA ALA A 248 -8.55 -5.27 7.32
C ALA A 248 -7.34 -5.46 8.24
N THR A 249 -6.16 -5.07 7.77
CA THR A 249 -4.92 -5.13 8.53
C THR A 249 -4.21 -3.80 8.50
N ILE A 250 -3.74 -3.35 9.67
CA ILE A 250 -3.05 -2.08 9.85
C ILE A 250 -1.62 -2.32 10.33
N LEU A 251 -0.67 -1.68 9.64
CA LEU A 251 0.76 -1.70 9.95
C LEU A 251 1.27 -0.28 10.32
N PRO A 252 2.34 -0.13 11.13
CA PRO A 252 3.03 -1.18 11.87
C PRO A 252 2.08 -1.86 12.87
N GLY A 253 2.19 -3.18 12.92
CA GLY A 253 1.24 -4.12 13.52
C GLY A 253 1.70 -5.53 13.11
N PRO A 254 0.89 -6.55 13.38
CA PRO A 254 -0.37 -6.56 12.65
C PRO A 254 -1.59 -6.47 13.56
N HIS A 255 -2.32 -5.36 13.47
CA HIS A 255 -3.68 -5.28 14.02
C HIS A 255 -4.65 -5.69 12.93
N THR A 256 -5.44 -6.74 13.17
CA THR A 256 -6.37 -7.29 12.17
C THR A 256 -7.80 -7.27 12.68
N LEU A 257 -8.74 -6.84 11.83
CA LEU A 257 -10.18 -7.00 12.05
C LEU A 257 -10.75 -7.86 10.91
N VAL A 258 -11.58 -8.83 11.26
CA VAL A 258 -12.21 -9.77 10.31
C VAL A 258 -13.71 -9.57 10.28
N ALA A 259 -14.33 -9.83 9.12
CA ALA A 259 -15.79 -9.81 9.00
C ALA A 259 -16.41 -10.97 9.79
N GLU A 260 -17.46 -10.67 10.54
CA GLU A 260 -18.32 -11.66 11.16
C GLU A 260 -19.41 -12.15 10.18
N ASP A 261 -19.99 -13.33 10.43
CA ASP A 261 -21.02 -13.91 9.56
C ASP A 261 -22.34 -13.14 9.59
N SER A 262 -22.62 -12.43 10.69
CA SER A 262 -23.75 -11.53 10.85
C SER A 262 -23.28 -10.26 11.53
N HIS A 263 -23.69 -9.10 11.02
CA HIS A 263 -23.53 -7.83 11.71
C HIS A 263 -24.86 -7.07 11.65
N GLU A 264 -25.24 -6.48 12.78
CA GLU A 264 -26.35 -5.54 12.79
C GLU A 264 -25.86 -4.19 12.26
N PRO A 265 -26.68 -3.47 11.48
CA PRO A 265 -26.38 -2.09 11.11
C PRO A 265 -26.19 -1.24 12.37
N LEU A 266 -25.20 -0.35 12.34
CA LEU A 266 -25.00 0.58 13.44
C LEU A 266 -26.15 1.59 13.51
N PRO A 267 -26.53 2.03 14.72
CA PRO A 267 -27.53 3.09 14.87
C PRO A 267 -27.03 4.38 14.21
N LEU A 268 -27.97 5.18 13.69
CA LEU A 268 -27.69 6.52 13.17
C LEU A 268 -27.95 7.59 14.23
N GLY A 269 -26.91 8.33 14.61
CA GLY A 269 -26.94 9.33 15.67
C GLY A 269 -26.35 10.68 15.24
N GLU A 270 -26.62 11.71 16.05
CA GLU A 270 -25.90 12.98 15.96
C GLU A 270 -24.45 12.81 16.46
N PRO A 271 -23.52 13.71 16.11
CA PRO A 271 -22.20 13.71 16.73
C PRO A 271 -22.27 13.80 18.26
N LEU A 272 -21.55 12.90 18.93
CA LEU A 272 -21.41 12.74 20.38
C LEU A 272 -20.05 13.30 20.85
N GLU A 273 -19.61 12.97 22.06
CA GLU A 273 -18.35 13.49 22.63
C GLU A 273 -17.09 13.15 21.83
N TYR A 274 -17.05 12.00 21.14
CA TYR A 274 -15.87 11.54 20.39
C TYR A 274 -16.20 11.17 18.96
N LEU A 275 -15.41 11.70 18.02
CA LEU A 275 -15.47 11.39 16.61
C LEU A 275 -14.30 10.49 16.22
N TYR A 276 -14.61 9.36 15.59
CA TYR A 276 -13.66 8.40 15.08
C TYR A 276 -13.58 8.46 13.55
N GLU A 277 -12.35 8.50 13.03
CA GLU A 277 -12.04 8.27 11.63
C GLU A 277 -11.41 6.89 11.47
N PRO A 278 -12.14 5.90 10.96
CA PRO A 278 -11.60 4.59 10.67
C PRO A 278 -10.46 4.63 9.66
N ASP A 279 -9.53 3.68 9.82
CA ASP A 279 -8.44 3.46 8.88
C ASP A 279 -8.98 3.11 7.48
N PRO A 280 -8.35 3.58 6.39
CA PRO A 280 -8.75 3.22 5.04
C PRO A 280 -8.91 1.72 4.77
N ALA A 281 -8.15 0.84 5.43
CA ALA A 281 -8.30 -0.61 5.29
C ALA A 281 -9.65 -1.09 5.84
N ILE A 282 -10.09 -0.58 7.00
CA ILE A 282 -11.38 -0.89 7.62
C ILE A 282 -12.53 -0.47 6.69
N ILE A 283 -12.45 0.76 6.17
CA ILE A 283 -13.45 1.30 5.25
C ILE A 283 -13.55 0.43 4.00
N ARG A 284 -12.41 0.05 3.42
CA ARG A 284 -12.38 -0.71 2.16
C ARG A 284 -12.76 -2.18 2.33
N ALA A 285 -12.45 -2.78 3.47
CA ALA A 285 -12.95 -4.11 3.84
C ALA A 285 -14.46 -4.11 4.12
N GLY A 286 -15.06 -2.93 4.34
CA GLY A 286 -16.46 -2.78 4.71
C GLY A 286 -16.72 -3.28 6.13
N LEU A 287 -15.80 -2.98 7.05
CA LEU A 287 -15.80 -3.42 8.44
C LEU A 287 -16.20 -2.31 9.43
N ILE A 288 -17.05 -1.39 8.97
CA ILE A 288 -17.48 -0.24 9.77
C ILE A 288 -18.38 -0.68 10.92
N ALA A 289 -19.29 -1.64 10.66
CA ALA A 289 -20.19 -2.16 11.67
C ALA A 289 -19.45 -2.88 12.79
N GLU A 290 -18.51 -3.75 12.42
CA GLU A 290 -17.66 -4.49 13.35
C GLU A 290 -16.84 -3.54 14.23
N LEU A 291 -16.23 -2.51 13.62
CA LEU A 291 -15.50 -1.50 14.37
C LEU A 291 -16.42 -0.67 15.27
N GLY A 292 -17.59 -0.26 14.79
CA GLY A 292 -18.54 0.50 15.60
C GLY A 292 -19.06 -0.28 16.80
N GLY A 293 -19.29 -1.59 16.65
CA GLY A 293 -19.63 -2.47 17.76
C GLY A 293 -18.55 -2.52 18.84
N GLN A 294 -17.28 -2.66 18.43
CA GLN A 294 -16.14 -2.64 19.37
C GLN A 294 -15.97 -1.31 20.10
N LEU A 295 -16.30 -0.20 19.43
CA LEU A 295 -16.20 1.14 20.00
C LEU A 295 -17.44 1.56 20.79
N GLY A 296 -18.56 0.83 20.71
CA GLY A 296 -19.85 1.29 21.20
C GLY A 296 -20.34 2.55 20.47
N ALA A 297 -20.02 2.68 19.17
CA ALA A 297 -20.23 3.88 18.38
C ALA A 297 -21.44 3.79 17.45
N SER A 298 -21.99 4.95 17.10
CA SER A 298 -23.02 5.13 16.08
C SER A 298 -22.43 5.70 14.78
N GLN A 299 -23.13 5.52 13.67
CA GLN A 299 -22.82 6.22 12.41
C GLN A 299 -23.58 7.55 12.35
N LEU A 300 -23.03 8.52 11.62
CA LEU A 300 -23.71 9.79 11.34
C LEU A 300 -24.62 9.68 10.11
N ASP A 301 -24.22 8.84 9.16
CA ASP A 301 -24.86 8.69 7.86
C ASP A 301 -24.51 7.30 7.31
N PRO A 302 -25.44 6.61 6.63
CA PRO A 302 -25.20 5.26 6.12
C PRO A 302 -24.03 5.18 5.14
N ASP A 303 -23.76 6.25 4.38
CA ASP A 303 -22.73 6.28 3.34
C ASP A 303 -21.39 6.89 3.80
N ILE A 304 -21.32 7.30 5.07
CA ILE A 304 -20.13 7.93 5.65
C ILE A 304 -19.54 7.05 6.75
N ALA A 305 -18.23 6.80 6.62
CA ALA A 305 -17.49 5.94 7.54
C ALA A 305 -17.12 6.59 8.89
N TYR A 306 -17.49 7.84 9.17
CA TYR A 306 -17.22 8.43 10.49
C TYR A 306 -18.12 7.79 11.53
N LEU A 307 -17.52 7.46 12.67
CA LEU A 307 -18.20 6.87 13.82
C LEU A 307 -18.18 7.86 14.98
N SER A 308 -19.19 7.81 15.84
CA SER A 308 -19.34 8.72 16.96
C SER A 308 -19.74 7.98 18.23
N ALA A 309 -19.06 8.25 19.34
CA ALA A 309 -19.33 7.60 20.63
C ALA A 309 -19.35 8.61 21.78
N GLU A 310 -20.09 8.27 22.84
CA GLU A 310 -20.15 9.05 24.07
C GLU A 310 -18.86 8.90 24.89
N GLN A 311 -18.29 7.70 24.92
CA GLN A 311 -17.07 7.41 25.67
C GLN A 311 -15.90 7.13 24.72
N ILE A 312 -14.69 7.43 25.20
CA ILE A 312 -13.48 7.14 24.46
C ILE A 312 -13.05 5.67 24.63
N THR A 313 -12.87 4.99 23.51
CA THR A 313 -12.34 3.64 23.39
C THR A 313 -11.16 3.71 22.42
N GLN A 314 -9.97 3.43 22.92
CA GLN A 314 -8.77 3.44 22.09
C GLN A 314 -8.78 2.26 21.12
N SER A 315 -8.37 2.50 19.88
CA SER A 315 -8.35 1.46 18.85
C SER A 315 -7.24 1.70 17.82
N PRO A 316 -6.49 0.67 17.42
CA PRO A 316 -5.55 0.79 16.31
C PRO A 316 -6.28 1.01 14.97
N PHE A 317 -7.59 0.75 14.92
CA PHE A 317 -8.41 0.78 13.72
C PHE A 317 -9.03 2.14 13.38
N ALA A 318 -8.90 3.13 14.27
CA ALA A 318 -9.41 4.47 14.05
C ALA A 318 -8.58 5.52 14.76
N ARG A 319 -8.52 6.72 14.18
CA ARG A 319 -8.10 7.93 14.91
C ARG A 319 -9.31 8.53 15.60
N VAL A 320 -9.11 9.09 16.79
CA VAL A 320 -10.17 9.68 17.60
C VAL A 320 -9.87 11.14 17.95
N TRP A 321 -10.91 11.97 17.93
CA TRP A 321 -10.87 13.35 18.40
C TRP A 321 -12.04 13.63 19.33
N LYS A 322 -11.79 14.43 20.37
CA LYS A 322 -12.86 15.00 21.19
C LYS A 322 -13.60 16.07 20.40
N VAL A 323 -14.90 15.90 20.25
CA VAL A 323 -15.81 16.85 19.62
C VAL A 323 -15.97 18.04 20.56
N GLU A 324 -15.82 19.23 20.00
CA GLU A 324 -16.12 20.48 20.70
C GLU A 324 -17.56 20.92 20.41
N ASN A 325 -17.98 20.84 19.15
CA ASN A 325 -19.35 21.12 18.72
C ASN A 325 -19.59 20.61 17.29
N TRP A 326 -20.86 20.56 16.87
CA TRP A 326 -21.23 20.39 15.47
C TRP A 326 -22.36 21.35 15.08
N LEU A 327 -22.44 21.67 13.78
CA LEU A 327 -23.43 22.60 13.25
C LEU A 327 -23.83 22.23 11.80
N PRO A 328 -25.05 22.57 11.36
CA PRO A 328 -25.40 22.55 9.94
C PRO A 328 -24.40 23.36 9.13
N PHE A 329 -23.95 22.80 8.00
CA PHE A 329 -22.86 23.40 7.24
C PHE A 329 -23.25 24.78 6.68
N SER A 330 -22.52 25.80 7.13
CA SER A 330 -22.57 27.15 6.56
C SER A 330 -21.23 27.80 6.84
N VAL A 331 -20.58 28.33 5.80
CA VAL A 331 -19.29 29.02 5.93
C VAL A 331 -19.41 30.21 6.89
N LYS A 332 -20.55 30.94 6.86
CA LYS A 332 -20.80 32.06 7.76
C LYS A 332 -20.84 31.60 9.22
N ARG A 333 -21.67 30.60 9.54
CA ARG A 333 -21.82 30.08 10.92
C ARG A 333 -20.52 29.49 11.45
N LEU A 334 -19.82 28.71 10.62
CA LEU A 334 -18.52 28.14 10.99
C LEU A 334 -17.49 29.24 11.26
N ARG A 335 -17.45 30.28 10.41
CA ARG A 335 -16.55 31.43 10.61
C ARG A 335 -16.82 32.14 11.93
N GLU A 336 -18.09 32.44 12.21
CA GLU A 336 -18.52 33.09 13.45
C GLU A 336 -18.09 32.25 14.67
N TYR A 337 -18.43 30.95 14.65
CA TYR A 337 -18.09 29.99 15.71
C TYR A 337 -16.58 29.91 16.00
N LEU A 338 -15.75 29.82 14.94
CA LEU A 338 -14.30 29.72 15.06
C LEU A 338 -13.65 31.04 15.51
N ARG A 339 -14.18 32.20 15.06
CA ARG A 339 -13.67 33.52 15.47
C ARG A 339 -13.92 33.82 16.94
N GLU A 340 -15.10 33.46 17.47
CA GLU A 340 -15.42 33.60 18.90
C GLU A 340 -14.43 32.84 19.79
N ARG A 341 -13.87 31.74 19.26
CA ARG A 341 -12.87 30.89 19.92
C ARG A 341 -11.43 31.26 19.59
N LYS A 342 -11.21 32.38 18.89
CA LYS A 342 -9.87 32.83 18.46
C LYS A 342 -9.10 31.75 17.70
N VAL A 343 -9.78 30.95 16.89
CA VAL A 343 -9.10 29.96 16.03
C VAL A 343 -8.42 30.70 14.88
N GLY A 344 -7.12 30.45 14.69
CA GLY A 344 -6.31 30.94 13.59
C GLY A 344 -6.03 29.91 12.51
N GLU A 345 -5.91 28.64 12.91
CA GLU A 345 -5.54 27.55 12.01
C GLU A 345 -6.50 26.38 12.17
N ILE A 346 -6.84 25.75 11.04
CA ILE A 346 -7.65 24.55 11.03
C ILE A 346 -7.02 23.47 10.16
N THR A 347 -7.11 22.22 10.61
CA THR A 347 -6.97 21.06 9.74
C THR A 347 -8.35 20.67 9.22
N VAL A 348 -8.56 20.68 7.90
CA VAL A 348 -9.85 20.29 7.31
C VAL A 348 -9.79 18.84 6.82
N LYS A 349 -10.70 18.02 7.33
CA LYS A 349 -10.98 16.66 6.88
C LYS A 349 -12.37 16.62 6.22
N LYS A 350 -12.55 15.77 5.21
CA LYS A 350 -13.84 15.68 4.51
C LYS A 350 -14.19 14.26 4.09
N ARG A 351 -15.48 13.92 4.20
CA ARG A 351 -16.12 12.75 3.59
C ARG A 351 -17.54 13.11 3.20
N GLY A 352 -17.91 12.91 1.94
CA GLY A 352 -19.22 13.35 1.41
C GLY A 352 -19.27 14.81 0.93
N SER A 353 -18.34 15.68 1.38
CA SER A 353 -18.34 17.09 0.97
C SER A 353 -17.61 17.35 -0.37
N PRO A 354 -18.20 18.16 -1.28
CA PRO A 354 -17.57 18.60 -2.52
C PRO A 354 -16.52 19.69 -2.32
N LEU A 355 -16.50 20.37 -1.17
CA LEU A 355 -15.60 21.50 -0.92
C LEU A 355 -14.16 21.01 -0.73
N ARG A 356 -13.19 21.72 -1.32
CA ARG A 356 -11.77 21.42 -1.10
C ARG A 356 -11.30 21.99 0.24
N PRO A 357 -10.40 21.29 0.97
CA PRO A 357 -9.82 21.81 2.21
C PRO A 357 -9.25 23.22 2.07
N GLU A 358 -8.45 23.49 1.03
CA GLU A 358 -7.80 24.80 0.87
C GLU A 358 -8.81 25.93 0.60
N ASP A 359 -9.90 25.62 -0.12
CA ASP A 359 -10.96 26.60 -0.40
C ASP A 359 -11.66 27.01 0.89
N LEU A 360 -12.02 26.05 1.75
CA LEU A 360 -12.65 26.35 3.03
C LEU A 360 -11.73 27.22 3.91
N ILE A 361 -10.46 26.84 4.02
CA ILE A 361 -9.48 27.59 4.81
C ILE A 361 -9.40 29.05 4.34
N ARG A 362 -9.30 29.28 3.03
CA ARG A 362 -9.27 30.63 2.44
C ARG A 362 -10.56 31.40 2.72
N MET A 363 -11.72 30.75 2.60
CA MET A 363 -13.01 31.39 2.83
C MET A 363 -13.23 31.80 4.29
N LEU A 364 -12.58 31.18 5.26
CA LEU A 364 -12.83 31.47 6.68
C LEU A 364 -12.11 32.74 7.18
N HIS A 365 -10.99 33.15 6.57
CA HIS A 365 -10.21 34.34 6.97
C HIS A 365 -9.93 34.39 8.49
N LEU A 366 -9.43 33.27 9.04
CA LEU A 366 -9.10 33.12 10.45
C LEU A 366 -7.80 33.86 10.80
N SER A 367 -7.68 34.34 12.05
CA SER A 367 -6.56 35.19 12.48
C SER A 367 -6.21 35.08 13.97
N GLY A 368 -6.75 34.09 14.68
CA GLY A 368 -6.42 33.88 16.09
C GLY A 368 -5.19 32.98 16.31
N ASP A 369 -5.03 32.49 17.53
CA ASP A 369 -3.91 31.69 18.03
C ASP A 369 -4.28 30.22 18.31
N GLU A 370 -5.57 29.91 18.38
CA GLU A 370 -6.07 28.56 18.62
C GLU A 370 -6.10 27.71 17.34
N GLN A 371 -6.02 26.39 17.52
CA GLN A 371 -6.09 25.42 16.43
C GLN A 371 -7.26 24.44 16.62
N ARG A 372 -7.91 24.03 15.52
CA ARG A 372 -8.98 23.01 15.54
C ARG A 372 -8.91 22.05 14.36
N VAL A 373 -9.55 20.89 14.49
CA VAL A 373 -9.83 20.01 13.35
C VAL A 373 -11.29 20.17 12.95
N VAL A 374 -11.53 20.36 11.66
CA VAL A 374 -12.86 20.59 11.10
C VAL A 374 -13.19 19.44 10.14
N PHE A 375 -14.30 18.75 10.40
CA PHE A 375 -14.77 17.64 9.59
C PHE A 375 -16.00 18.06 8.79
N LEU A 376 -15.88 18.08 7.47
CA LEU A 376 -16.99 18.30 6.56
C LEU A 376 -17.63 16.97 6.19
N THR A 377 -18.89 16.78 6.57
CA THR A 377 -19.57 15.51 6.36
C THR A 377 -21.09 15.62 6.30
N HIS A 378 -21.79 14.48 6.29
CA HIS A 378 -23.24 14.41 6.30
C HIS A 378 -23.75 13.81 7.62
N LEU A 379 -24.93 14.26 8.01
CA LEU A 379 -25.77 13.65 9.05
C LEU A 379 -27.11 13.34 8.40
N LYS A 380 -27.39 12.04 8.20
CA LYS A 380 -28.64 11.57 7.55
C LYS A 380 -28.94 12.33 6.23
N GLY A 381 -27.94 12.47 5.37
CA GLY A 381 -28.00 13.14 4.07
C GLY A 381 -27.80 14.65 4.10
N ALA A 382 -27.84 15.30 5.28
CA ALA A 382 -27.70 16.74 5.39
C ALA A 382 -26.23 17.16 5.65
N PRO A 383 -25.68 18.14 4.91
CA PRO A 383 -24.34 18.66 5.17
C PRO A 383 -24.19 19.30 6.55
N ILE A 384 -23.23 18.79 7.31
CA ILE A 384 -22.82 19.31 8.62
C ILE A 384 -21.32 19.57 8.67
N VAL A 385 -20.92 20.33 9.69
CA VAL A 385 -19.52 20.46 10.08
C VAL A 385 -19.36 20.13 11.55
N ILE A 386 -18.38 19.29 11.87
CA ILE A 386 -18.00 18.92 13.23
C ILE A 386 -16.66 19.61 13.53
N VAL A 387 -16.60 20.32 14.64
CA VAL A 387 -15.38 20.97 15.13
C VAL A 387 -14.87 20.16 16.31
N CYS A 388 -13.62 19.72 16.20
CA CYS A 388 -12.93 18.95 17.23
C CYS A 388 -11.67 19.68 17.71
N PHE A 389 -11.24 19.38 18.92
CA PHE A 389 -9.94 19.84 19.43
C PHE A 389 -8.78 19.30 18.57
N SER A 390 -7.69 20.07 18.46
CA SER A 390 -6.53 19.75 17.62
C SER A 390 -5.74 18.53 18.11
N ASN A 391 -5.67 18.35 19.43
CA ASN A 391 -5.05 17.18 20.04
C ASN A 391 -5.88 15.94 19.70
N GLN A 392 -5.26 14.95 19.07
CA GLN A 392 -5.81 13.61 19.11
C GLN A 392 -5.92 13.21 20.58
N SER A 393 -7.05 12.62 20.96
CA SER A 393 -7.25 12.21 22.35
C SER A 393 -6.30 11.06 22.67
N ALA A 394 -5.08 11.40 23.09
CA ALA A 394 -4.21 10.52 23.84
C ALA A 394 -4.79 10.36 25.25
N ALA A 395 -4.69 9.16 25.81
CA ALA A 395 -5.03 8.93 27.21
C ALA A 395 -4.25 9.88 28.12
#